data_AF-F0NCY0-F1
#
_entry.id   AF-F0NCY0-F1
#
_cell.length_a   1.000
_cell.length_b   1.000
_cell.length_c   1.000
_cell.angle_alpha   90.00
_cell.angle_beta   90.00
_cell.angle_gamma   90.00
#
_symmetry.space_group_name_H-M   'P 1'
#
loop_
_entity.id
_entity.type
_entity.pdbx_description
1 polymer ?
#
loop_
_entity_poly.entity_id
_entity_poly.type
_entity_poly.pdbx_seq_one_letter_code
_entity_poly.pdbx_strand_id
1 'polypeptide(L)'
;MKWLVLLLPLLTVFGTILISASSSPTIHVYYQRYDSVYRASGINGPLSASTVTYTVSSATYNTTLSDGKAFKVTYNRTVYTLLFASSPEKIEGYVNVSAYTNNTITIKTDLPNLIRIVIMSANETELIWAGFNATDINAYAYINGTGEVMLQFANGSTIANATLTINKENVSISNKISLYLFPVTSVEAKVSVSGELTATAQIPRRYSPLLVSINYNGTESNATVNGYKVTTAYFNGTLTPALFWKGEGLVPVMSGKGNIRADFETIEFYGVNGTILGYVHISSIVGNLEMIPVKIGLNYNIAFTELKIVTVSGVKQVHANFMGYTYINKVPVMIVGNDEGNITSTAIVNISHLVIVNNHKGVLAEITLNSTSKFVVLTEANTTHNVSVTLPLLVNVTNVHLNGNVHVAQKVVVNVSSQYILFNVTTLNNGSIIGVYKVENDTLVKLNSSNYFIINGKLEIFDDPSSTYYVVYSAQPTTSTTSSTTLTSTSTSSASTTASVSTTLISTTSPSATSNITATSSSNTMTYIAIGIIVLIVIIVIAVVLVRRR
;
A
#
# COMPACT_ATOMS: atom_id res chain seq x y z
N MET A 1 48.10 -5.53 28.15
CA MET A 1 46.64 -5.56 28.38
C MET A 1 46.07 -4.21 28.02
N LYS A 2 45.00 -4.19 27.21
CA LYS A 2 44.12 -3.06 26.85
C LYS A 2 44.71 -1.99 25.92
N TRP A 3 44.48 -2.19 24.62
CA TRP A 3 44.37 -1.09 23.66
C TRP A 3 42.89 -0.79 23.42
N LEU A 4 42.58 0.50 23.51
CA LEU A 4 41.29 1.15 23.36
C LEU A 4 40.92 1.15 21.87
N VAL A 5 39.91 0.39 21.48
CA VAL A 5 39.32 0.50 20.12
C VAL A 5 38.30 1.63 20.17
N LEU A 6 38.63 2.72 19.49
CA LEU A 6 37.74 3.85 19.24
C LEU A 6 36.66 3.39 18.24
N LEU A 7 35.46 3.11 18.75
CA LEU A 7 34.26 2.89 17.93
C LEU A 7 33.71 4.28 17.57
N LEU A 8 34.00 4.78 16.36
CA LEU A 8 33.27 5.94 15.84
C LEU A 8 31.82 5.52 15.54
N PRO A 9 30.80 6.25 16.03
CA PRO A 9 29.41 5.94 15.71
C PRO A 9 29.13 6.28 14.24
N LEU A 10 28.60 5.30 13.53
CA LEU A 10 27.95 5.43 12.23
C LEU A 10 26.83 6.49 12.34
N LEU A 11 27.07 7.67 11.78
CA LEU A 11 26.06 8.70 11.56
C LEU A 11 26.20 9.15 10.10
N THR A 12 25.73 8.30 9.19
CA THR A 12 25.33 8.77 7.87
C THR A 12 24.10 9.63 8.07
N VAL A 13 24.31 10.95 8.13
CA VAL A 13 23.26 11.94 8.02
C VAL A 13 22.75 11.90 6.59
N PHE A 14 21.86 10.95 6.30
CA PHE A 14 20.85 11.20 5.28
C PHE A 14 19.97 12.29 5.86
N GLY A 15 19.90 13.43 5.19
CA GLY A 15 18.90 14.44 5.52
C GLY A 15 17.56 13.75 5.47
N THR A 16 17.00 13.47 6.65
CA THR A 16 15.58 13.18 6.76
C THR A 16 14.91 14.41 6.17
N ILE A 17 14.27 14.25 5.03
CA ILE A 17 13.22 15.19 4.66
C ILE A 17 12.25 15.09 5.83
N LEU A 18 12.25 16.09 6.69
CA LEU A 18 11.17 16.31 7.64
C LEU A 18 9.91 16.40 6.78
N ILE A 19 9.17 15.29 6.69
CA ILE A 19 7.78 15.37 6.33
C ILE A 19 7.15 16.17 7.47
N SER A 20 6.98 17.45 7.18
CA SER A 20 6.34 18.43 8.05
C SER A 20 5.06 17.86 8.66
N ALA A 21 4.83 18.19 9.92
CA ALA A 21 3.72 17.72 10.71
C ALA A 21 2.34 18.02 10.08
N SER A 22 1.44 17.04 10.26
CA SER A 22 0.00 17.13 10.50
C SER A 22 -0.91 17.72 9.42
N SER A 23 -1.12 16.96 8.34
CA SER A 23 -2.48 16.80 7.81
C SER A 23 -2.75 15.30 7.67
N SER A 24 -3.74 14.78 8.40
CA SER A 24 -4.22 13.42 8.16
C SER A 24 -4.53 13.27 6.66
N PRO A 25 -4.10 12.18 6.00
CA PRO A 25 -4.34 12.02 4.58
C PRO A 25 -5.85 12.10 4.27
N THR A 26 -6.18 12.63 3.10
CA THR A 26 -7.56 12.60 2.63
C THR A 26 -7.87 11.19 2.12
N ILE A 27 -8.97 10.63 2.60
CA ILE A 27 -9.42 9.29 2.24
C ILE A 27 -10.83 9.33 1.64
N HIS A 28 -11.08 8.51 0.64
CA HIS A 28 -12.42 8.21 0.15
C HIS A 28 -12.88 6.89 0.76
N VAL A 29 -14.10 6.85 1.29
CA VAL A 29 -14.67 5.71 2.00
C VAL A 29 -15.94 5.26 1.32
N TYR A 30 -15.95 4.03 0.84
CA TYR A 30 -17.15 3.28 0.47
C TYR A 30 -17.50 2.36 1.64
N TYR A 31 -18.62 2.63 2.29
CA TYR A 31 -19.12 1.88 3.43
C TYR A 31 -20.43 1.20 3.05
N GLN A 32 -20.55 -0.05 3.45
CA GLN A 32 -21.76 -0.84 3.28
C GLN A 32 -21.95 -1.74 4.50
N ARG A 33 -23.18 -1.83 4.99
CA ARG A 33 -23.55 -2.75 6.06
C ARG A 33 -24.91 -3.35 5.76
N TYR A 34 -24.97 -4.67 5.74
CA TYR A 34 -26.20 -5.43 5.62
C TYR A 34 -26.36 -6.36 6.81
N ASP A 35 -27.58 -6.46 7.31
CA ASP A 35 -28.03 -7.42 8.31
C ASP A 35 -29.26 -8.14 7.78
N SER A 36 -29.32 -9.44 7.99
CA SER A 36 -30.41 -10.27 7.54
C SER A 36 -30.68 -11.41 8.52
N VAL A 37 -31.88 -11.42 9.09
CA VAL A 37 -32.35 -12.47 9.99
C VAL A 37 -33.59 -13.13 9.39
N TYR A 38 -33.44 -14.38 8.96
CA TYR A 38 -34.51 -15.22 8.45
C TYR A 38 -35.02 -16.13 9.57
N ARG A 39 -36.22 -15.87 10.06
CA ARG A 39 -36.83 -16.59 11.19
C ARG A 39 -38.00 -17.44 10.71
N ALA A 40 -37.81 -18.75 10.76
CA ALA A 40 -38.86 -19.73 10.49
C ALA A 40 -39.36 -20.36 11.80
N SER A 41 -40.66 -20.66 11.86
CA SER A 41 -41.21 -21.49 12.93
C SER A 41 -40.94 -22.96 12.64
N GLY A 42 -40.56 -23.72 13.68
CA GLY A 42 -40.49 -25.17 13.62
C GLY A 42 -41.87 -25.80 13.43
N ILE A 43 -41.89 -27.07 13.04
CA ILE A 43 -43.10 -27.84 12.66
C ILE A 43 -44.20 -27.84 13.76
N ASN A 44 -43.84 -27.58 15.02
CA ASN A 44 -44.76 -27.57 16.17
C ASN A 44 -45.06 -26.16 16.74
N GLY A 45 -44.74 -25.08 16.02
CA GLY A 45 -45.04 -23.71 16.45
C GLY A 45 -46.48 -23.24 16.14
N PRO A 46 -46.97 -22.16 16.77
CA PRO A 46 -48.31 -21.61 16.55
C PRO A 46 -48.47 -20.89 15.20
N LEU A 47 -47.36 -20.63 14.49
CA LEU A 47 -47.36 -20.15 13.12
C LEU A 47 -47.21 -21.35 12.20
N SER A 48 -47.99 -21.41 11.11
CA SER A 48 -47.87 -22.47 10.11
C SER A 48 -46.43 -22.59 9.61
N ALA A 49 -46.00 -23.80 9.23
CA ALA A 49 -44.71 -24.04 8.57
C ALA A 49 -44.52 -23.21 7.27
N SER A 50 -45.59 -22.57 6.80
CA SER A 50 -45.63 -21.67 5.65
C SER A 50 -45.45 -20.18 5.98
N THR A 51 -45.19 -19.80 7.24
CA THR A 51 -45.01 -18.39 7.62
C THR A 51 -43.58 -18.12 8.12
N VAL A 52 -42.92 -17.11 7.54
CA VAL A 52 -41.59 -16.65 7.93
C VAL A 52 -41.61 -15.17 8.30
N THR A 53 -40.85 -14.82 9.33
CA THR A 53 -40.49 -13.43 9.61
C THR A 53 -39.09 -13.16 9.08
N TYR A 54 -38.94 -12.18 8.21
CA TYR A 54 -37.67 -11.83 7.59
C TYR A 54 -37.31 -10.39 7.91
N THR A 55 -36.23 -10.19 8.69
CA THR A 55 -35.75 -8.86 9.06
C THR A 55 -34.52 -8.52 8.25
N VAL A 56 -34.51 -7.32 7.68
CA VAL A 56 -33.35 -6.77 6.96
C VAL A 56 -32.98 -5.41 7.51
N SER A 57 -31.68 -5.13 7.55
CA SER A 57 -31.16 -3.78 7.70
C SER A 57 -30.13 -3.51 6.62
N SER A 58 -30.14 -2.30 6.08
CA SER A 58 -29.15 -1.85 5.10
C SER A 58 -28.66 -0.45 5.43
N ALA A 59 -27.38 -0.21 5.18
CA ALA A 59 -26.73 1.08 5.29
C ALA A 59 -25.64 1.18 4.24
N THR A 60 -25.65 2.25 3.45
CA THR A 60 -24.63 2.50 2.42
C THR A 60 -24.19 3.95 2.54
N TYR A 61 -22.89 4.20 2.40
CA TYR A 61 -22.35 5.54 2.48
C TYR A 61 -21.12 5.68 1.58
N ASN A 62 -21.00 6.81 0.90
CA ASN A 62 -19.86 7.12 0.03
C ASN A 62 -19.46 8.57 0.31
N THR A 63 -18.25 8.77 0.83
CA THR A 63 -17.79 10.13 1.16
C THR A 63 -16.27 10.27 1.11
N THR A 64 -15.81 11.52 1.20
CA THR A 64 -14.40 11.88 1.35
C THR A 64 -14.21 12.54 2.71
N LEU A 65 -13.25 12.06 3.51
CA LEU A 65 -12.98 12.56 4.85
C LEU A 65 -11.48 12.50 5.17
N SER A 66 -11.05 13.20 6.22
CA SER A 66 -9.67 13.10 6.71
C SER A 66 -9.51 11.80 7.52
N ASP A 67 -8.43 11.06 7.32
CA ASP A 67 -8.14 9.82 8.04
C ASP A 67 -8.35 9.94 9.56
N GLY A 68 -8.97 8.91 10.14
CA GLY A 68 -9.30 8.81 11.57
C GLY A 68 -10.59 9.52 11.99
N LYS A 69 -11.33 10.16 11.08
CA LYS A 69 -12.61 10.82 11.42
C LYS A 69 -13.78 9.82 11.42
N ALA A 70 -14.67 9.98 12.40
CA ALA A 70 -15.96 9.32 12.43
C ALA A 70 -16.94 9.96 11.44
N PHE A 71 -17.86 9.17 10.91
CA PHE A 71 -18.94 9.61 10.04
C PHE A 71 -20.25 8.93 10.43
N LYS A 72 -21.36 9.62 10.15
CA LYS A 72 -22.71 9.12 10.39
C LYS A 72 -23.26 8.46 9.14
N VAL A 73 -23.92 7.34 9.31
CA VAL A 73 -24.60 6.61 8.24
C VAL A 73 -26.05 6.39 8.63
N THR A 74 -26.97 6.74 7.74
CA THR A 74 -28.37 6.38 7.90
C THR A 74 -28.56 4.90 7.53
N TYR A 75 -29.22 4.15 8.40
CA TYR A 75 -29.63 2.79 8.11
C TYR A 75 -31.15 2.68 8.03
N ASN A 76 -31.63 1.76 7.21
CA ASN A 76 -33.03 1.40 7.10
C ASN A 76 -33.21 -0.04 7.54
N ARG A 77 -34.22 -0.30 8.37
CA ARG A 77 -34.57 -1.65 8.82
C ARG A 77 -36.03 -1.94 8.47
N THR A 78 -36.27 -3.08 7.84
CA THR A 78 -37.62 -3.55 7.49
C THR A 78 -37.85 -4.97 8.00
N VAL A 79 -39.04 -5.24 8.52
CA VAL A 79 -39.49 -6.57 8.94
C VAL A 79 -40.63 -7.02 8.05
N TYR A 80 -40.40 -8.06 7.26
CA TYR A 80 -41.39 -8.71 6.42
C TYR A 80 -42.00 -9.92 7.11
N THR A 81 -43.29 -10.15 6.88
CA THR A 81 -43.94 -11.45 7.07
C THR A 81 -44.23 -12.03 5.70
N LEU A 82 -43.67 -13.21 5.44
CA LEU A 82 -43.78 -13.93 4.19
C LEU A 82 -44.68 -15.14 4.40
N LEU A 83 -45.74 -15.26 3.60
CA LEU A 83 -46.60 -16.44 3.55
C LEU A 83 -46.28 -17.21 2.27
N PHE A 84 -46.04 -18.51 2.41
CA PHE A 84 -45.71 -19.40 1.31
C PHE A 84 -46.89 -20.28 0.90
N ALA A 85 -46.93 -20.65 -0.37
CA ALA A 85 -47.81 -21.71 -0.85
C ALA A 85 -47.45 -23.06 -0.20
N SER A 86 -48.38 -24.02 -0.28
CA SER A 86 -48.21 -25.35 0.29
C SER A 86 -47.33 -26.29 -0.55
N SER A 87 -47.02 -25.94 -1.79
CA SER A 87 -46.24 -26.76 -2.72
C SER A 87 -45.17 -25.93 -3.44
N PRO A 88 -43.97 -26.50 -3.69
CA PRO A 88 -42.95 -25.83 -4.47
C PRO A 88 -43.26 -25.89 -5.97
N GLU A 89 -42.83 -24.87 -6.70
CA GLU A 89 -42.92 -24.77 -8.16
C GLU A 89 -41.53 -24.68 -8.76
N LYS A 90 -41.37 -25.22 -9.98
CA LYS A 90 -40.14 -25.05 -10.75
C LYS A 90 -40.14 -23.64 -11.34
N ILE A 91 -39.15 -22.84 -10.98
CA ILE A 91 -38.96 -21.49 -11.49
C ILE A 91 -37.65 -21.43 -12.25
N GLU A 92 -37.70 -20.84 -13.44
CA GLU A 92 -36.54 -20.60 -14.29
C GLU A 92 -36.43 -19.11 -14.59
N GLY A 93 -35.20 -18.62 -14.63
CA GLY A 93 -34.91 -17.20 -14.86
C GLY A 93 -33.44 -16.98 -15.21
N TYR A 94 -33.11 -15.76 -15.59
CA TYR A 94 -31.75 -15.34 -15.91
C TYR A 94 -31.17 -14.50 -14.79
N VAL A 95 -29.91 -14.77 -14.47
CA VAL A 95 -29.11 -13.95 -13.56
C VAL A 95 -27.90 -13.42 -14.30
N ASN A 96 -27.80 -12.09 -14.34
CA ASN A 96 -26.67 -11.36 -14.88
C ASN A 96 -25.87 -10.74 -13.74
N VAL A 97 -24.59 -11.08 -13.65
CA VAL A 97 -23.67 -10.54 -12.64
C VAL A 97 -22.58 -9.80 -13.37
N SER A 98 -22.32 -8.55 -13.01
CA SER A 98 -21.20 -7.77 -13.51
C SER A 98 -20.36 -7.25 -12.35
N ALA A 99 -19.07 -7.58 -12.33
CA ALA A 99 -18.12 -7.17 -11.29
C ALA A 99 -17.04 -6.27 -11.90
N TYR A 100 -16.87 -5.08 -11.31
CA TYR A 100 -16.00 -4.04 -11.84
C TYR A 100 -14.73 -3.86 -10.99
N THR A 101 -13.68 -3.34 -11.62
CA THR A 101 -12.37 -3.14 -10.96
C THR A 101 -12.39 -2.15 -9.81
N ASN A 102 -13.40 -1.28 -9.74
CA ASN A 102 -13.62 -0.32 -8.64
C ASN A 102 -14.37 -0.93 -7.44
N ASN A 103 -14.44 -2.27 -7.34
CA ASN A 103 -15.13 -3.01 -6.28
C ASN A 103 -16.65 -2.78 -6.24
N THR A 104 -17.25 -2.40 -7.38
CA THR A 104 -18.70 -2.38 -7.55
C THR A 104 -19.16 -3.66 -8.22
N ILE A 105 -20.34 -4.14 -7.84
CA ILE A 105 -20.98 -5.29 -8.44
C ILE A 105 -22.45 -4.98 -8.71
N THR A 106 -22.90 -5.34 -9.91
CA THR A 106 -24.29 -5.20 -10.35
C THR A 106 -24.86 -6.58 -10.61
N ILE A 107 -26.04 -6.86 -10.05
CA ILE A 107 -26.77 -8.10 -10.26
C ILE A 107 -28.16 -7.79 -10.79
N LYS A 108 -28.54 -8.42 -11.90
CA LYS A 108 -29.89 -8.36 -12.46
C LYS A 108 -30.50 -9.74 -12.52
N THR A 109 -31.74 -9.88 -12.07
CA THR A 109 -32.45 -11.16 -12.03
C THR A 109 -33.95 -10.98 -12.20
N ASP A 110 -34.60 -11.96 -12.82
CA ASP A 110 -36.05 -12.12 -12.89
C ASP A 110 -36.58 -13.23 -11.95
N LEU A 111 -35.69 -13.97 -11.28
CA LEU A 111 -36.06 -14.96 -10.29
C LEU A 111 -36.72 -14.32 -9.06
N PRO A 112 -37.88 -14.82 -8.61
CA PRO A 112 -38.58 -14.29 -7.44
C PRO A 112 -37.96 -14.80 -6.13
N ASN A 113 -38.44 -14.25 -5.01
CA ASN A 113 -38.07 -14.63 -3.64
C ASN A 113 -36.59 -14.37 -3.27
N LEU A 114 -35.85 -13.60 -4.06
CA LEU A 114 -34.47 -13.27 -3.71
C LEU A 114 -34.43 -12.50 -2.38
N ILE A 115 -33.64 -12.98 -1.43
CA ILE A 115 -33.48 -12.35 -0.11
C ILE A 115 -32.07 -11.86 0.17
N ARG A 116 -31.03 -12.52 -0.34
CA ARG A 116 -29.64 -12.12 -0.10
C ARG A 116 -28.76 -12.38 -1.29
N ILE A 117 -27.68 -11.61 -1.38
CA ILE A 117 -26.54 -11.91 -2.23
C ILE A 117 -25.30 -11.96 -1.35
N VAL A 118 -24.58 -13.07 -1.44
CA VAL A 118 -23.40 -13.37 -0.66
C VAL A 118 -22.23 -13.60 -1.61
N ILE A 119 -21.09 -12.99 -1.34
CA ILE A 119 -19.82 -13.26 -2.02
C ILE A 119 -19.01 -14.21 -1.16
N MET A 120 -18.54 -15.30 -1.77
CA MET A 120 -17.61 -16.23 -1.15
C MET A 120 -16.28 -16.15 -1.89
N SER A 121 -15.20 -15.84 -1.19
CA SER A 121 -13.85 -15.82 -1.77
C SER A 121 -12.89 -16.49 -0.82
N ALA A 122 -12.19 -17.54 -1.27
CA ALA A 122 -11.20 -18.40 -0.58
C ALA A 122 -11.49 -18.78 0.89
N ASN A 123 -11.63 -17.82 1.82
CA ASN A 123 -11.97 -18.04 3.24
C ASN A 123 -12.93 -16.97 3.83
N GLU A 124 -13.54 -16.10 3.01
CA GLU A 124 -14.44 -15.05 3.48
C GLU A 124 -15.85 -15.23 2.92
N THR A 125 -16.82 -14.82 3.74
CA THR A 125 -18.23 -14.74 3.38
C THR A 125 -18.71 -13.31 3.62
N GLU A 126 -19.09 -12.63 2.54
CA GLU A 126 -19.50 -11.22 2.55
C GLU A 126 -20.96 -11.11 2.13
N LEU A 127 -21.86 -10.67 3.02
CA LEU A 127 -23.23 -10.30 2.67
C LEU A 127 -23.21 -8.91 2.01
N ILE A 128 -23.34 -8.88 0.68
CA ILE A 128 -23.26 -7.64 -0.11
C ILE A 128 -24.62 -7.02 -0.40
N TRP A 129 -25.70 -7.77 -0.18
CA TRP A 129 -27.05 -7.25 -0.31
C TRP A 129 -28.05 -8.10 0.48
N ALA A 130 -29.01 -7.45 1.12
CA ALA A 130 -30.18 -8.09 1.72
C ALA A 130 -31.42 -7.22 1.49
N GLY A 131 -32.52 -7.85 1.11
CA GLY A 131 -33.78 -7.19 0.78
C GLY A 131 -34.83 -8.23 0.40
N PHE A 132 -35.90 -7.85 -0.26
CA PHE A 132 -36.90 -8.81 -0.74
C PHE A 132 -37.25 -8.54 -2.20
N ASN A 133 -37.04 -9.56 -3.05
CA ASN A 133 -37.52 -9.62 -4.42
C ASN A 133 -37.06 -8.47 -5.34
N ALA A 134 -35.83 -7.99 -5.14
CA ALA A 134 -35.24 -6.98 -6.03
C ALA A 134 -34.74 -7.62 -7.33
N THR A 135 -34.89 -6.89 -8.43
CA THR A 135 -34.52 -7.34 -9.78
C THR A 135 -33.27 -6.66 -10.33
N ASP A 136 -32.87 -5.52 -9.75
CA ASP A 136 -31.65 -4.77 -10.08
C ASP A 136 -30.97 -4.33 -8.78
N ILE A 137 -29.75 -4.80 -8.56
CA ILE A 137 -29.01 -4.65 -7.32
C ILE A 137 -27.63 -4.08 -7.65
N ASN A 138 -27.28 -2.98 -6.99
CA ASN A 138 -25.96 -2.35 -7.07
C ASN A 138 -25.36 -2.34 -5.67
N ALA A 139 -24.18 -2.93 -5.53
CA ALA A 139 -23.52 -3.10 -4.24
C ALA A 139 -22.00 -2.91 -4.37
N TYR A 140 -21.35 -2.80 -3.22
CA TYR A 140 -19.90 -2.95 -3.11
C TYR A 140 -19.55 -4.37 -2.71
N ALA A 141 -18.45 -4.89 -3.25
CA ALA A 141 -17.92 -6.21 -2.96
C ALA A 141 -16.40 -6.24 -3.19
N TYR A 142 -15.64 -6.87 -2.32
CA TYR A 142 -14.21 -7.05 -2.52
C TYR A 142 -13.89 -8.47 -2.99
N ILE A 143 -13.35 -8.59 -4.21
CA ILE A 143 -13.00 -9.88 -4.82
C ILE A 143 -11.51 -9.90 -5.17
N ASN A 144 -10.75 -10.73 -4.47
CA ASN A 144 -9.32 -10.89 -4.72
C ASN A 144 -9.05 -11.97 -5.79
N GLY A 145 -9.26 -11.61 -7.07
CA GLY A 145 -8.97 -12.45 -8.23
C GLY A 145 -10.13 -13.34 -8.69
N THR A 146 -10.63 -14.21 -7.82
CA THR A 146 -11.77 -15.12 -8.08
C THR A 146 -12.70 -15.18 -6.87
N GLY A 147 -14.00 -15.33 -7.14
CA GLY A 147 -15.03 -15.45 -6.11
C GLY A 147 -16.30 -16.11 -6.64
N GLU A 148 -17.18 -16.48 -5.73
CA GLU A 148 -18.49 -17.04 -6.04
C GLU A 148 -19.58 -16.10 -5.55
N VAL A 149 -20.55 -15.82 -6.41
CA VAL A 149 -21.76 -15.07 -6.09
C VAL A 149 -22.87 -16.06 -5.79
N MET A 150 -23.28 -16.13 -4.53
CA MET A 150 -24.39 -16.96 -4.08
C MET A 150 -25.64 -16.09 -3.89
N LEU A 151 -26.65 -16.32 -4.72
CA LEU A 151 -27.98 -15.78 -4.55
C LEU A 151 -28.76 -16.69 -3.62
N GLN A 152 -29.35 -16.13 -2.56
CA GLN A 152 -30.16 -16.85 -1.60
C GLN A 152 -31.63 -16.45 -1.73
N PHE A 153 -32.50 -17.45 -1.84
CA PHE A 153 -33.93 -17.31 -2.08
C PHE A 153 -34.73 -17.84 -0.90
N ALA A 154 -35.76 -17.10 -0.49
CA ALA A 154 -36.68 -17.54 0.53
C ALA A 154 -37.47 -18.75 0.03
N ASN A 155 -37.48 -19.84 0.82
CA ASN A 155 -38.02 -21.13 0.40
C ASN A 155 -38.74 -21.84 1.56
N GLY A 156 -39.85 -21.26 2.03
CA GLY A 156 -40.58 -21.76 3.20
C GLY A 156 -39.72 -21.68 4.46
N SER A 157 -39.60 -22.76 5.22
CA SER A 157 -38.77 -22.80 6.44
C SER A 157 -37.25 -22.83 6.17
N THR A 158 -36.84 -22.88 4.90
CA THR A 158 -35.44 -22.99 4.47
C THR A 158 -35.05 -21.89 3.49
N ILE A 159 -33.78 -21.88 3.08
CA ILE A 159 -33.22 -20.97 2.07
C ILE A 159 -32.67 -21.82 0.94
N ALA A 160 -33.06 -21.51 -0.29
CA ALA A 160 -32.49 -22.11 -1.50
C ALA A 160 -31.35 -21.24 -2.02
N ASN A 161 -30.33 -21.86 -2.61
CA ASN A 161 -29.14 -21.15 -3.10
C ASN A 161 -28.93 -21.41 -4.59
N ALA A 162 -28.43 -20.40 -5.31
CA ALA A 162 -27.83 -20.56 -6.62
C ALA A 162 -26.48 -19.84 -6.65
N THR A 163 -25.46 -20.49 -7.17
CA THR A 163 -24.07 -19.99 -7.15
C THR A 163 -23.56 -19.78 -8.56
N LEU A 164 -22.91 -18.63 -8.79
CA LEU A 164 -22.21 -18.30 -10.03
C LEU A 164 -20.75 -17.98 -9.71
N THR A 165 -19.81 -18.55 -10.45
CA THR A 165 -18.40 -18.23 -10.29
C THR A 165 -18.07 -16.98 -11.09
N ILE A 166 -17.54 -15.95 -10.44
CA ILE A 166 -16.99 -14.75 -11.08
C ILE A 166 -15.46 -14.77 -10.99
N ASN A 167 -14.82 -14.28 -12.03
CA ASN A 167 -13.38 -14.09 -12.05
C ASN A 167 -13.06 -12.73 -12.65
N LYS A 168 -11.83 -12.26 -12.40
CA LYS A 168 -11.31 -10.99 -12.95
C LYS A 168 -11.34 -10.90 -14.49
N GLU A 169 -11.47 -12.00 -15.21
CA GLU A 169 -11.47 -12.07 -16.69
C GLU A 169 -12.88 -11.94 -17.27
N ASN A 170 -13.91 -12.30 -16.50
CA ASN A 170 -15.32 -12.23 -16.87
C ASN A 170 -15.98 -11.08 -16.11
N VAL A 171 -15.83 -9.87 -16.65
CA VAL A 171 -16.46 -8.64 -16.12
C VAL A 171 -17.99 -8.78 -16.04
N SER A 172 -18.58 -9.66 -16.85
CA SER A 172 -20.02 -9.99 -16.79
C SER A 172 -20.29 -11.45 -17.12
N ILE A 173 -21.23 -12.06 -16.40
CA ILE A 173 -21.71 -13.44 -16.60
C ILE A 173 -23.24 -13.41 -16.66
N SER A 174 -23.82 -14.23 -17.52
CA SER A 174 -25.27 -14.37 -17.71
C SER A 174 -25.62 -15.85 -17.73
N ASN A 175 -26.25 -16.36 -16.68
CA ASN A 175 -26.65 -17.77 -16.57
C ASN A 175 -28.16 -17.91 -16.43
N LYS A 176 -28.73 -18.91 -17.11
CA LYS A 176 -30.08 -19.39 -16.83
C LYS A 176 -30.03 -20.31 -15.61
N ILE A 177 -30.85 -20.01 -14.61
CA ILE A 177 -30.93 -20.75 -13.35
C ILE A 177 -32.31 -21.38 -13.24
N SER A 178 -32.37 -22.60 -12.72
CA SER A 178 -33.60 -23.33 -12.45
C SER A 178 -33.61 -23.79 -10.99
N LEU A 179 -34.65 -23.43 -10.24
CA LEU A 179 -34.80 -23.77 -8.82
C LEU A 179 -36.23 -24.26 -8.54
N TYR A 180 -36.40 -25.06 -7.50
CA TYR A 180 -37.72 -25.35 -6.94
C TYR A 180 -37.94 -24.47 -5.72
N LEU A 181 -38.89 -23.54 -5.81
CA LEU A 181 -39.19 -22.58 -4.76
C LEU A 181 -40.65 -22.70 -4.34
N PHE A 182 -40.94 -22.61 -3.04
CA PHE A 182 -42.29 -22.32 -2.57
C PHE A 182 -42.65 -20.87 -2.96
N PRO A 183 -43.67 -20.64 -3.80
CA PRO A 183 -44.09 -19.29 -4.14
C PRO A 183 -44.51 -18.51 -2.89
N VAL A 184 -44.12 -17.24 -2.79
CA VAL A 184 -44.63 -16.33 -1.76
C VAL A 184 -46.00 -15.83 -2.21
N THR A 185 -47.05 -16.19 -1.47
CA THR A 185 -48.44 -15.83 -1.77
C THR A 185 -48.85 -14.50 -1.15
N SER A 186 -48.17 -14.07 -0.09
CA SER A 186 -48.41 -12.78 0.57
C SER A 186 -47.14 -12.23 1.23
N VAL A 187 -46.96 -10.91 1.13
CA VAL A 187 -45.87 -10.16 1.76
C VAL A 187 -46.48 -9.01 2.55
N GLU A 188 -46.19 -8.95 3.84
CA GLU A 188 -46.60 -7.84 4.71
C GLU A 188 -45.37 -7.19 5.34
N ALA A 189 -45.14 -5.90 5.06
CA ALA A 189 -44.10 -5.11 5.73
C ALA A 189 -44.65 -4.55 7.04
N LYS A 190 -44.27 -5.16 8.17
CA LYS A 190 -44.84 -4.85 9.50
C LYS A 190 -44.19 -3.64 10.16
N VAL A 191 -42.91 -3.41 9.88
CA VAL A 191 -42.12 -2.33 10.49
C VAL A 191 -41.11 -1.86 9.46
N SER A 192 -41.05 -0.55 9.23
CA SER A 192 -39.98 0.12 8.51
C SER A 192 -39.50 1.29 9.36
N VAL A 193 -38.26 1.21 9.84
CA VAL A 193 -37.64 2.26 10.67
C VAL A 193 -36.31 2.69 10.08
N SER A 194 -36.03 3.98 10.19
CA SER A 194 -34.73 4.55 9.85
C SER A 194 -34.02 5.01 11.12
N GLY A 195 -32.70 4.85 11.17
CA GLY A 195 -31.88 5.35 12.27
C GLY A 195 -30.52 5.81 11.78
N GLU A 196 -29.68 6.28 12.72
CA GLU A 196 -28.29 6.64 12.45
C GLU A 196 -27.36 5.66 13.17
N LEU A 197 -26.27 5.29 12.51
CA LEU A 197 -25.11 4.64 13.12
C LEU A 197 -23.87 5.50 12.91
N THR A 198 -22.91 5.37 13.83
CA THR A 198 -21.59 6.03 13.70
C THR A 198 -20.57 4.99 13.30
N ALA A 199 -19.83 5.26 12.23
CA ALA A 199 -18.73 4.43 11.77
C ALA A 199 -17.44 5.24 11.72
N THR A 200 -16.30 4.56 11.74
CA THR A 200 -14.98 5.17 11.63
C THR A 200 -14.21 4.52 10.47
N ALA A 201 -13.39 5.33 9.81
CA ALA A 201 -12.40 4.87 8.86
C ALA A 201 -11.03 5.39 9.32
N GLN A 202 -10.12 4.45 9.59
CA GLN A 202 -8.77 4.75 10.02
C GLN A 202 -7.83 3.79 9.32
N ILE A 203 -6.81 4.35 8.67
CA ILE A 203 -5.76 3.58 8.03
C ILE A 203 -5.02 2.74 9.09
N PRO A 204 -4.91 1.41 8.88
CA PRO A 204 -4.13 0.53 9.75
C PRO A 204 -2.69 1.00 9.92
N ARG A 205 -2.14 0.80 11.13
CA ARG A 205 -0.69 0.95 11.30
C ARG A 205 -0.01 -0.30 10.75
N ARG A 206 0.78 -0.12 9.71
CA ARG A 206 1.62 -1.14 9.07
C ARG A 206 2.32 -2.06 10.10
N TYR A 207 2.24 -3.38 9.86
CA TYR A 207 2.82 -4.45 10.70
C TYR A 207 2.42 -4.43 12.18
N SER A 208 1.37 -3.69 12.56
CA SER A 208 0.85 -3.66 13.92
C SER A 208 -0.35 -4.62 14.05
N PRO A 209 -0.56 -5.23 15.23
CA PRO A 209 -1.80 -5.96 15.50
C PRO A 209 -3.03 -5.05 15.33
N LEU A 210 -4.14 -5.64 14.89
CA LEU A 210 -5.42 -4.95 14.81
C LEU A 210 -6.35 -5.44 15.92
N LEU A 211 -7.02 -4.48 16.56
CA LEU A 211 -8.12 -4.70 17.48
C LEU A 211 -9.40 -4.38 16.71
N VAL A 212 -10.24 -5.39 16.51
CA VAL A 212 -11.51 -5.21 15.81
C VAL A 212 -12.64 -5.49 16.77
N SER A 213 -13.54 -4.52 16.88
CA SER A 213 -14.81 -4.65 17.59
C SER A 213 -15.94 -4.65 16.58
N ILE A 214 -16.70 -5.74 16.54
CA ILE A 214 -17.86 -5.92 15.67
C ILE A 214 -19.10 -5.62 16.51
N ASN A 215 -19.82 -4.54 16.18
CA ASN A 215 -21.06 -4.18 16.86
C ASN A 215 -22.28 -4.69 16.06
N TYR A 216 -22.95 -5.70 16.61
CA TYR A 216 -24.14 -6.30 16.05
C TYR A 216 -25.32 -6.20 17.02
N ASN A 217 -26.36 -5.45 16.63
CA ASN A 217 -27.56 -5.22 17.44
C ASN A 217 -27.26 -4.76 18.90
N GLY A 218 -26.23 -3.94 19.09
CA GLY A 218 -25.83 -3.42 20.40
C GLY A 218 -24.91 -4.34 21.20
N THR A 219 -24.61 -5.54 20.68
CA THR A 219 -23.62 -6.46 21.26
C THR A 219 -22.28 -6.28 20.57
N GLU A 220 -21.23 -6.07 21.34
CA GLU A 220 -19.85 -5.99 20.84
C GLU A 220 -19.18 -7.36 20.92
N SER A 221 -18.60 -7.80 19.80
CA SER A 221 -17.71 -8.95 19.73
C SER A 221 -16.31 -8.45 19.44
N ASN A 222 -15.36 -8.74 20.32
CA ASN A 222 -13.96 -8.37 20.12
C ASN A 222 -13.21 -9.55 19.52
N ALA A 223 -12.50 -9.31 18.43
CA ALA A 223 -11.60 -10.27 17.82
C ALA A 223 -10.18 -9.68 17.83
N THR A 224 -9.23 -10.49 18.30
CA THR A 224 -7.82 -10.10 18.44
C THR A 224 -7.00 -10.94 17.47
N VAL A 225 -6.15 -10.30 16.67
CA VAL A 225 -5.28 -11.02 15.73
C VAL A 225 -3.83 -10.85 16.14
N ASN A 226 -3.16 -11.98 16.41
CA ASN A 226 -1.77 -12.03 16.86
C ASN A 226 -0.75 -11.95 15.72
N GLY A 227 -1.17 -11.77 14.46
CA GLY A 227 -0.25 -11.77 13.32
C GLY A 227 -0.79 -11.10 12.06
N TYR A 228 0.01 -11.16 11.00
CA TYR A 228 -0.35 -10.67 9.68
C TYR A 228 0.26 -11.58 8.62
N LYS A 229 -0.33 -11.59 7.42
CA LYS A 229 0.25 -12.22 6.25
C LYS A 229 0.70 -11.15 5.25
N VAL A 230 1.93 -11.29 4.77
CA VAL A 230 2.50 -10.43 3.73
C VAL A 230 2.34 -11.14 2.40
N THR A 231 1.68 -10.51 1.45
CA THR A 231 1.42 -11.09 0.12
C THR A 231 1.15 -9.98 -0.88
N THR A 232 0.67 -10.33 -2.07
CA THR A 232 -0.01 -9.41 -2.97
C THR A 232 -1.51 -9.68 -3.02
N ALA A 233 -2.28 -8.65 -3.40
CA ALA A 233 -3.72 -8.72 -3.60
C ALA A 233 -4.21 -7.68 -4.60
N TYR A 234 -5.34 -7.96 -5.24
CA TYR A 234 -5.94 -7.05 -6.20
C TYR A 234 -6.57 -5.85 -5.50
N PHE A 235 -6.25 -4.65 -5.98
CA PHE A 235 -6.91 -3.41 -5.57
C PHE A 235 -7.05 -2.51 -6.80
N ASN A 236 -8.24 -2.00 -7.06
CA ASN A 236 -8.52 -1.19 -8.27
C ASN A 236 -8.05 -1.85 -9.58
N GLY A 237 -8.22 -3.17 -9.69
CA GLY A 237 -7.86 -3.95 -10.88
C GLY A 237 -6.38 -4.33 -11.04
N THR A 238 -5.49 -3.89 -10.15
CA THR A 238 -4.06 -4.23 -10.23
C THR A 238 -3.57 -4.97 -8.98
N LEU A 239 -2.67 -5.93 -9.18
CA LEU A 239 -2.04 -6.69 -8.09
C LEU A 239 -1.01 -5.80 -7.38
N THR A 240 -1.18 -5.59 -6.08
CA THR A 240 -0.32 -4.71 -5.26
C THR A 240 0.18 -5.44 -4.01
N PRO A 241 1.33 -5.04 -3.44
CA PRO A 241 1.76 -5.51 -2.13
C PRO A 241 0.68 -5.25 -1.08
N ALA A 242 0.45 -6.21 -0.20
CA ALA A 242 -0.62 -6.17 0.77
C ALA A 242 -0.26 -6.81 2.11
N LEU A 243 -0.80 -6.24 3.19
CA LEU A 243 -0.82 -6.84 4.53
C LEU A 243 -2.22 -7.31 4.87
N PHE A 244 -2.33 -8.57 5.28
CA PHE A 244 -3.58 -9.23 5.63
C PHE A 244 -3.65 -9.47 7.14
N TRP A 245 -4.72 -9.04 7.77
CA TRP A 245 -5.09 -9.42 9.13
C TRP A 245 -6.43 -10.14 9.07
N LYS A 246 -6.47 -11.36 9.59
CA LYS A 246 -7.69 -12.18 9.67
C LYS A 246 -7.87 -12.65 11.10
N GLY A 247 -9.09 -12.54 11.62
CA GLY A 247 -9.42 -12.98 12.96
C GLY A 247 -10.81 -13.57 13.05
N GLU A 248 -10.97 -14.48 14.00
CA GLU A 248 -12.25 -15.10 14.33
C GLU A 248 -12.63 -14.65 15.75
N GLY A 249 -13.93 -14.45 15.98
CA GLY A 249 -14.50 -14.06 17.26
C GLY A 249 -15.71 -14.92 17.62
N LEU A 250 -16.02 -14.95 18.91
CA LEU A 250 -17.23 -15.59 19.42
C LEU A 250 -18.30 -14.52 19.63
N VAL A 251 -19.45 -14.68 18.97
CA VAL A 251 -20.63 -13.88 19.29
C VAL A 251 -21.30 -14.50 20.51
N PRO A 252 -21.47 -13.77 21.63
CA PRO A 252 -22.18 -14.31 22.78
C PRO A 252 -23.64 -14.57 22.39
N VAL A 253 -24.01 -15.85 22.30
CA VAL A 253 -25.37 -16.25 21.93
C VAL A 253 -26.21 -16.35 23.21
N MET A 254 -27.29 -15.56 23.28
CA MET A 254 -28.28 -15.72 24.35
C MET A 254 -29.06 -17.04 24.15
N SER A 255 -29.15 -17.85 25.21
CA SER A 255 -29.92 -19.10 25.36
C SER A 255 -30.48 -19.72 24.07
N GLY A 256 -29.66 -20.55 23.41
CA GLY A 256 -30.07 -21.37 22.25
C GLY A 256 -28.97 -22.36 21.86
N LYS A 257 -29.30 -23.30 20.96
CA LYS A 257 -28.32 -24.20 20.34
C LYS A 257 -28.02 -23.69 18.93
N GLY A 258 -26.77 -23.49 18.59
CA GLY A 258 -26.42 -22.95 17.28
C GLY A 258 -24.93 -22.74 17.10
N ASN A 259 -24.54 -22.49 15.87
CA ASN A 259 -23.19 -22.06 15.51
C ASN A 259 -23.32 -20.69 14.86
N ILE A 260 -22.83 -19.66 15.58
CA ILE A 260 -22.68 -18.31 15.07
C ILE A 260 -21.20 -18.00 15.10
N ARG A 261 -20.67 -17.67 13.94
CA ARG A 261 -19.27 -17.32 13.74
C ARG A 261 -19.19 -15.83 13.44
N ALA A 262 -18.28 -15.14 14.13
CA ALA A 262 -17.87 -13.79 13.75
C ALA A 262 -16.48 -13.87 13.14
N ASP A 263 -16.31 -13.27 11.97
CA ASP A 263 -15.03 -13.19 11.29
C ASP A 263 -14.73 -11.73 10.94
N PHE A 264 -13.45 -11.41 10.82
CA PHE A 264 -13.05 -10.18 10.18
C PHE A 264 -11.78 -10.39 9.34
N GLU A 265 -11.69 -9.57 8.30
CA GLU A 265 -10.52 -9.41 7.48
C GLU A 265 -10.22 -7.92 7.28
N THR A 266 -8.95 -7.55 7.37
CA THR A 266 -8.45 -6.25 6.93
C THR A 266 -7.28 -6.45 6.01
N ILE A 267 -7.27 -5.75 4.87
CA ILE A 267 -6.24 -5.82 3.86
C ILE A 267 -5.76 -4.39 3.61
N GLU A 268 -4.50 -4.09 3.90
CA GLU A 268 -3.88 -2.79 3.58
C GLU A 268 -3.05 -2.94 2.30
N PHE A 269 -3.15 -1.97 1.39
CA PHE A 269 -2.49 -1.98 0.08
C PHE A 269 -1.48 -0.86 -0.07
N TYR A 270 -0.42 -1.09 -0.85
CA TYR A 270 0.68 -0.13 -1.00
C TYR A 270 1.02 0.19 -2.46
N GLY A 271 1.31 1.47 -2.69
CA GLY A 271 1.62 2.06 -3.99
C GLY A 271 3.09 2.40 -4.11
N VAL A 272 3.40 3.29 -5.05
CA VAL A 272 4.78 3.70 -5.34
C VAL A 272 5.46 4.23 -4.08
N ASN A 273 6.72 3.88 -3.90
CA ASN A 273 7.52 4.19 -2.72
C ASN A 273 7.03 3.56 -1.40
N GLY A 274 6.10 2.61 -1.48
CA GLY A 274 5.47 2.03 -0.30
C GLY A 274 4.55 3.00 0.42
N THR A 275 3.95 3.96 -0.27
CA THR A 275 2.86 4.79 0.27
C THR A 275 1.58 3.98 0.39
N ILE A 276 0.74 4.26 1.38
CA ILE A 276 -0.52 3.54 1.60
C ILE A 276 -1.51 3.91 0.49
N LEU A 277 -1.96 2.95 -0.32
CA LEU A 277 -2.98 3.17 -1.35
C LEU A 277 -4.40 3.20 -0.77
N GLY A 278 -4.61 2.45 0.30
CA GLY A 278 -5.95 2.20 0.83
C GLY A 278 -6.00 0.93 1.66
N TYR A 279 -7.19 0.62 2.13
CA TYR A 279 -7.45 -0.65 2.80
C TYR A 279 -8.88 -1.12 2.54
N VAL A 280 -9.09 -2.42 2.67
CA VAL A 280 -10.41 -3.06 2.72
C VAL A 280 -10.57 -3.65 4.11
N HIS A 281 -11.73 -3.45 4.72
CA HIS A 281 -12.09 -4.06 5.99
C HIS A 281 -13.46 -4.71 5.85
N ILE A 282 -13.54 -5.98 6.22
CA ILE A 282 -14.74 -6.80 6.19
C ILE A 282 -14.91 -7.37 7.59
N SER A 283 -16.09 -7.21 8.17
CA SER A 283 -16.50 -7.88 9.40
C SER A 283 -17.81 -8.60 9.12
N SER A 284 -17.91 -9.89 9.42
CA SER A 284 -19.09 -10.70 9.13
C SER A 284 -19.55 -11.48 10.35
N ILE A 285 -20.86 -11.72 10.42
CA ILE A 285 -21.47 -12.66 11.36
C ILE A 285 -22.42 -13.55 10.56
N VAL A 286 -22.15 -14.83 10.57
CA VAL A 286 -22.98 -15.82 9.86
C VAL A 286 -23.26 -17.00 10.77
N GLY A 287 -24.47 -17.54 10.69
CA GLY A 287 -24.81 -18.69 11.51
C GLY A 287 -26.26 -19.08 11.54
N ASN A 288 -26.52 -20.19 12.22
CA ASN A 288 -27.87 -20.64 12.54
C ASN A 288 -28.03 -20.76 14.06
N LEU A 289 -29.19 -20.35 14.55
CA LEU A 289 -29.57 -20.46 15.94
C LEU A 289 -30.95 -21.09 16.05
N GLU A 290 -31.06 -22.15 16.84
CA GLU A 290 -32.32 -22.69 17.29
C GLU A 290 -32.61 -22.20 18.71
N MET A 291 -33.76 -21.55 18.88
CA MET A 291 -34.28 -21.17 20.18
C MET A 291 -35.56 -21.94 20.47
N ILE A 292 -35.72 -22.38 21.71
CA ILE A 292 -36.96 -23.03 22.17
C ILE A 292 -37.58 -22.20 23.31
N PRO A 293 -38.09 -20.99 23.04
CA PRO A 293 -38.92 -20.30 24.02
C PRO A 293 -40.25 -21.05 24.14
N VAL A 294 -40.57 -21.56 25.34
CA VAL A 294 -41.91 -22.08 25.68
C VAL A 294 -42.39 -23.20 24.73
N LYS A 295 -41.54 -24.22 24.48
CA LYS A 295 -41.80 -25.39 23.59
C LYS A 295 -42.06 -25.08 22.11
N ILE A 296 -41.85 -23.83 21.67
CA ILE A 296 -41.92 -23.45 20.25
C ILE A 296 -40.50 -23.43 19.71
N GLY A 297 -40.16 -24.34 18.81
CA GLY A 297 -38.88 -24.30 18.10
C GLY A 297 -38.87 -23.15 17.09
N LEU A 298 -37.89 -22.26 17.18
CA LEU A 298 -37.66 -21.17 16.23
C LEU A 298 -36.27 -21.32 15.63
N ASN A 299 -36.20 -21.37 14.31
CA ASN A 299 -34.95 -21.43 13.57
C ASN A 299 -34.62 -20.06 13.02
N TYR A 300 -33.43 -19.57 13.34
CA TYR A 300 -32.89 -18.31 12.86
C TYR A 300 -31.71 -18.60 11.96
N ASN A 301 -31.74 -18.07 10.75
CA ASN A 301 -30.56 -18.01 9.89
C ASN A 301 -30.12 -16.54 9.79
N ILE A 302 -28.91 -16.27 10.27
CA ILE A 302 -28.35 -14.93 10.45
C ILE A 302 -27.22 -14.75 9.45
N ALA A 303 -27.24 -13.61 8.74
CA ALA A 303 -26.14 -13.15 7.91
C ALA A 303 -25.98 -11.64 8.11
N PHE A 304 -24.77 -11.22 8.41
CA PHE A 304 -24.41 -9.84 8.65
C PHE A 304 -23.04 -9.56 8.05
N THR A 305 -22.86 -8.38 7.47
CA THR A 305 -21.56 -7.89 7.05
C THR A 305 -21.47 -6.37 7.16
N GLU A 306 -20.33 -5.89 7.64
CA GLU A 306 -19.86 -4.52 7.50
C GLU A 306 -18.62 -4.51 6.61
N LEU A 307 -18.68 -3.78 5.49
CA LEU A 307 -17.63 -3.57 4.51
C LEU A 307 -17.21 -2.10 4.52
N LYS A 308 -15.90 -1.86 4.54
CA LYS A 308 -15.26 -0.57 4.26
C LYS A 308 -14.22 -0.77 3.17
N ILE A 309 -14.33 -0.03 2.08
CA ILE A 309 -13.30 0.09 1.06
C ILE A 309 -12.81 1.52 1.10
N VAL A 310 -11.54 1.71 1.42
CA VAL A 310 -10.93 3.02 1.62
C VAL A 310 -9.80 3.23 0.63
N THR A 311 -9.80 4.35 -0.07
CA THR A 311 -8.69 4.77 -0.95
C THR A 311 -8.07 6.07 -0.44
N VAL A 312 -6.75 6.21 -0.58
CA VAL A 312 -6.02 7.41 -0.19
C VAL A 312 -5.84 8.32 -1.41
N SER A 313 -6.21 9.60 -1.30
CA SER A 313 -6.10 10.56 -2.39
C SER A 313 -4.64 10.87 -2.75
N GLY A 314 -4.34 10.96 -4.05
CA GLY A 314 -3.03 11.41 -4.55
C GLY A 314 -1.94 10.32 -4.58
N VAL A 315 -2.28 9.06 -4.31
CA VAL A 315 -1.31 7.96 -4.29
C VAL A 315 -1.27 7.25 -5.64
N LYS A 316 -0.06 7.10 -6.20
CA LYS A 316 0.15 6.43 -7.49
C LYS A 316 0.19 4.91 -7.32
N GLN A 317 -0.63 4.22 -8.10
CA GLN A 317 -0.57 2.78 -8.32
C GLN A 317 0.19 2.48 -9.62
N VAL A 318 0.95 1.39 -9.67
CA VAL A 318 1.65 0.92 -10.87
C VAL A 318 1.39 -0.56 -11.10
N HIS A 319 1.46 -0.98 -12.37
CA HIS A 319 1.38 -2.38 -12.74
C HIS A 319 2.67 -3.11 -12.35
N ALA A 320 2.53 -4.33 -11.84
CA ALA A 320 3.62 -5.19 -11.42
C ALA A 320 4.23 -5.93 -12.64
N ASN A 321 5.53 -5.79 -12.89
CA ASN A 321 6.26 -6.62 -13.85
C ASN A 321 7.01 -7.75 -13.15
N PHE A 322 7.60 -7.44 -12.00
CA PHE A 322 8.38 -8.38 -11.20
C PHE A 322 8.07 -8.23 -9.72
N MET A 323 8.17 -9.33 -9.00
CA MET A 323 7.77 -9.41 -7.59
C MET A 323 8.69 -10.32 -6.80
N GLY A 324 8.93 -10.00 -5.53
CA GLY A 324 9.80 -10.80 -4.69
C GLY A 324 9.68 -10.45 -3.21
N TYR A 325 10.22 -11.33 -2.37
CA TYR A 325 10.23 -11.16 -0.92
C TYR A 325 11.62 -10.89 -0.39
N THR A 326 11.71 -10.11 0.68
CA THR A 326 12.91 -10.02 1.51
C THR A 326 12.52 -9.95 2.97
N TYR A 327 13.52 -9.96 3.84
CA TYR A 327 13.33 -9.86 5.28
C TYR A 327 14.12 -8.68 5.85
N ILE A 328 13.46 -7.84 6.64
CA ILE A 328 14.08 -6.82 7.50
C ILE A 328 13.81 -7.23 8.94
N ASN A 329 14.85 -7.50 9.72
CA ASN A 329 14.73 -7.95 11.12
C ASN A 329 13.75 -9.12 11.31
N LYS A 330 13.82 -10.13 10.43
CA LYS A 330 12.92 -11.30 10.35
C LYS A 330 11.45 -11.00 9.98
N VAL A 331 11.10 -9.74 9.71
CA VAL A 331 9.79 -9.36 9.19
C VAL A 331 9.80 -9.51 7.65
N PRO A 332 8.90 -10.31 7.07
CA PRO A 332 8.79 -10.42 5.62
C PRO A 332 8.31 -9.10 5.01
N VAL A 333 8.88 -8.73 3.88
CA VAL A 333 8.55 -7.52 3.11
C VAL A 333 8.33 -7.96 1.67
N MET A 334 7.16 -7.61 1.13
CA MET A 334 6.87 -7.81 -0.29
C MET A 334 7.34 -6.59 -1.07
N ILE A 335 8.02 -6.85 -2.19
CA ILE A 335 8.52 -5.82 -3.10
C ILE A 335 8.01 -6.17 -4.49
N VAL A 336 7.44 -5.18 -5.15
CA VAL A 336 6.91 -5.31 -6.50
C VAL A 336 7.45 -4.13 -7.29
N GLY A 337 8.03 -4.40 -8.46
CA GLY A 337 8.59 -3.37 -9.32
C GLY A 337 8.08 -3.46 -10.75
N ASN A 338 8.38 -2.40 -11.52
CA ASN A 338 8.01 -2.29 -12.92
C ASN A 338 9.22 -1.90 -13.79
N ASP A 339 9.08 -2.07 -15.11
CA ASP A 339 10.15 -1.82 -16.09
C ASP A 339 10.60 -0.33 -16.17
N GLU A 340 9.88 0.57 -15.49
CA GLU A 340 10.19 2.00 -15.37
C GLU A 340 11.06 2.31 -14.14
N GLY A 341 11.38 1.31 -13.31
CA GLY A 341 12.17 1.48 -12.09
C GLY A 341 11.37 1.93 -10.86
N ASN A 342 10.03 1.94 -10.93
CA ASN A 342 9.18 2.20 -9.76
C ASN A 342 9.09 0.95 -8.90
N ILE A 343 9.13 1.13 -7.58
CA ILE A 343 8.85 0.08 -6.60
C ILE A 343 7.62 0.41 -5.77
N THR A 344 6.79 -0.60 -5.56
CA THR A 344 5.75 -0.65 -4.53
C THR A 344 6.15 -1.70 -3.49
N SER A 345 5.89 -1.43 -2.21
CA SER A 345 6.29 -2.35 -1.16
C SER A 345 5.43 -2.23 0.10
N THR A 346 5.35 -3.32 0.87
CA THR A 346 4.83 -3.28 2.25
C THR A 346 5.78 -2.57 3.21
N ALA A 347 7.00 -2.21 2.79
CA ALA A 347 7.93 -1.33 3.50
C ALA A 347 8.02 0.05 2.82
N ILE A 348 8.63 1.03 3.47
CA ILE A 348 8.90 2.35 2.85
C ILE A 348 10.05 2.15 1.87
N VAL A 349 9.98 2.77 0.70
CA VAL A 349 11.08 2.78 -0.26
C VAL A 349 11.65 4.20 -0.30
N ASN A 350 12.93 4.34 0.04
CA ASN A 350 13.59 5.65 0.03
C ASN A 350 14.26 5.94 -1.31
N ILE A 351 14.78 4.88 -1.95
CA ILE A 351 15.51 4.95 -3.21
C ILE A 351 14.99 3.82 -4.09
N SER A 352 14.75 4.11 -5.36
CA SER A 352 14.55 3.12 -6.42
C SER A 352 15.32 3.53 -7.66
N HIS A 353 16.08 2.62 -8.24
CA HIS A 353 16.88 2.86 -9.44
C HIS A 353 16.89 1.64 -10.35
N LEU A 354 16.70 1.84 -11.65
CA LEU A 354 16.79 0.76 -12.63
C LEU A 354 18.25 0.36 -12.80
N VAL A 355 18.55 -0.94 -12.73
CA VAL A 355 19.90 -1.49 -12.88
C VAL A 355 19.88 -2.66 -13.85
N ILE A 356 21.04 -3.05 -14.37
CA ILE A 356 21.20 -4.27 -15.17
C ILE A 356 21.91 -5.33 -14.34
N VAL A 357 21.31 -6.52 -14.28
CA VAL A 357 21.84 -7.70 -13.59
C VAL A 357 21.85 -8.85 -14.60
N ASN A 358 23.02 -9.41 -14.90
CA ASN A 358 23.18 -10.50 -15.88
C ASN A 358 22.47 -10.23 -17.22
N ASN A 359 22.62 -9.02 -17.77
CA ASN A 359 21.98 -8.54 -19.00
C ASN A 359 20.44 -8.43 -18.98
N HIS A 360 19.81 -8.59 -17.81
CA HIS A 360 18.37 -8.41 -17.60
C HIS A 360 18.10 -7.17 -16.74
N LYS A 361 16.91 -6.59 -16.82
CA LYS A 361 16.59 -5.45 -15.94
C LYS A 361 16.39 -5.94 -14.51
N GLY A 362 16.72 -5.05 -13.59
CA GLY A 362 16.35 -5.15 -12.20
C GLY A 362 16.13 -3.77 -11.63
N VAL A 363 15.63 -3.71 -10.40
CA VAL A 363 15.46 -2.46 -9.67
C VAL A 363 16.16 -2.58 -8.34
N LEU A 364 17.19 -1.76 -8.17
CA LEU A 364 17.84 -1.52 -6.90
C LEU A 364 16.93 -0.66 -6.04
N ALA A 365 16.69 -1.08 -4.80
CA ALA A 365 15.88 -0.33 -3.86
C ALA A 365 16.50 -0.28 -2.47
N GLU A 366 16.37 0.88 -1.83
CA GLU A 366 16.53 1.01 -0.39
C GLU A 366 15.16 0.91 0.26
N ILE A 367 14.94 -0.12 1.06
CA ILE A 367 13.71 -0.33 1.80
C ILE A 367 13.92 -0.11 3.30
N THR A 368 12.98 0.56 3.93
CA THR A 368 13.02 0.86 5.37
C THR A 368 11.78 0.35 6.07
N LEU A 369 12.00 -0.35 7.17
CA LEU A 369 10.96 -0.76 8.10
C LEU A 369 11.43 -0.55 9.54
N ASN A 370 10.62 0.13 10.36
CA ASN A 370 10.91 0.40 11.77
C ASN A 370 12.34 0.98 11.99
N SER A 371 12.69 1.99 11.20
CA SER A 371 14.02 2.66 11.22
C SER A 371 15.21 1.79 10.81
N THR A 372 14.99 0.56 10.34
CA THR A 372 16.04 -0.29 9.75
C THR A 372 15.95 -0.22 8.24
N SER A 373 17.00 0.27 7.59
CA SER A 373 17.15 0.29 6.13
C SER A 373 17.90 -0.94 5.62
N LYS A 374 17.59 -1.35 4.40
CA LYS A 374 18.27 -2.43 3.69
C LYS A 374 18.26 -2.16 2.19
N PHE A 375 19.39 -2.35 1.53
CA PHE A 375 19.45 -2.37 0.07
C PHE A 375 19.18 -3.76 -0.47
N VAL A 376 18.38 -3.81 -1.51
CA VAL A 376 18.02 -5.02 -2.23
C VAL A 376 17.94 -4.75 -3.73
N VAL A 377 18.16 -5.77 -4.55
CA VAL A 377 17.87 -5.72 -5.97
C VAL A 377 16.77 -6.73 -6.30
N LEU A 378 15.70 -6.26 -6.92
CA LEU A 378 14.61 -7.09 -7.44
C LEU A 378 14.85 -7.32 -8.93
N THR A 379 14.91 -8.58 -9.35
CA THR A 379 15.21 -8.96 -10.74
C THR A 379 13.95 -9.37 -11.49
N GLU A 380 14.00 -9.33 -12.83
CA GLU A 380 12.97 -9.88 -13.73
C GLU A 380 12.65 -11.37 -13.45
N ALA A 381 13.55 -12.12 -12.81
CA ALA A 381 13.33 -13.52 -12.43
C ALA A 381 12.42 -13.69 -11.18
N ASN A 382 11.77 -12.62 -10.70
CA ASN A 382 10.97 -12.61 -9.47
C ASN A 382 11.77 -12.98 -8.21
N THR A 383 13.06 -12.62 -8.20
CA THR A 383 13.94 -12.84 -7.06
C THR A 383 14.46 -11.53 -6.49
N THR A 384 14.54 -11.49 -5.16
CA THR A 384 15.14 -10.37 -4.44
C THR A 384 16.47 -10.80 -3.84
N HIS A 385 17.54 -10.08 -4.15
CA HIS A 385 18.87 -10.32 -3.58
C HIS A 385 19.25 -9.20 -2.61
N ASN A 386 19.98 -9.56 -1.56
CA ASN A 386 20.56 -8.58 -0.64
C ASN A 386 21.72 -7.86 -1.33
N VAL A 387 21.83 -6.55 -1.11
CA VAL A 387 22.95 -5.75 -1.60
C VAL A 387 23.73 -5.25 -0.39
N SER A 388 25.03 -5.57 -0.32
CA SER A 388 25.90 -5.08 0.74
C SER A 388 26.41 -3.69 0.42
N VAL A 389 26.11 -2.73 1.28
CA VAL A 389 26.74 -1.41 1.21
C VAL A 389 28.16 -1.53 1.73
N THR A 390 29.14 -1.21 0.91
CA THR A 390 30.58 -1.30 1.23
C THR A 390 31.23 0.08 1.14
N LEU A 391 32.21 0.31 2.01
CA LEU A 391 33.01 1.53 1.94
C LEU A 391 34.26 1.26 1.10
N PRO A 392 34.64 2.19 0.21
CA PRO A 392 35.93 2.12 -0.47
C PRO A 392 37.08 2.01 0.54
N LEU A 393 37.94 1.01 0.35
CA LEU A 393 39.18 0.83 1.11
C LEU A 393 40.23 1.86 0.67
N LEU A 394 40.22 2.20 -0.62
CA LEU A 394 41.17 3.11 -1.24
C LEU A 394 40.51 3.82 -2.43
N VAL A 395 40.73 5.14 -2.54
CA VAL A 395 40.34 5.94 -3.70
C VAL A 395 41.54 6.81 -4.10
N ASN A 396 42.20 6.48 -5.20
CA ASN A 396 43.38 7.20 -5.69
C ASN A 396 43.17 7.71 -7.13
N VAL A 397 43.67 8.90 -7.43
CA VAL A 397 43.69 9.41 -8.80
C VAL A 397 44.80 8.73 -9.58
N THR A 398 44.52 8.33 -10.82
CA THR A 398 45.44 7.65 -11.73
C THR A 398 45.08 7.97 -13.18
N ASN A 399 45.81 7.37 -14.13
CA ASN A 399 45.51 7.42 -15.54
C ASN A 399 45.17 6.02 -16.07
N VAL A 400 44.21 5.94 -16.99
CA VAL A 400 43.86 4.71 -17.73
C VAL A 400 43.97 4.96 -19.23
N HIS A 401 44.42 3.96 -19.98
CA HIS A 401 44.46 4.01 -21.43
C HIS A 401 43.20 3.35 -21.98
N LEU A 402 42.35 4.12 -22.66
CA LEU A 402 41.13 3.63 -23.30
C LEU A 402 41.13 4.10 -24.75
N ASN A 403 40.91 3.17 -25.69
CA ASN A 403 40.85 3.45 -27.12
C ASN A 403 42.05 4.28 -27.63
N GLY A 404 43.26 4.03 -27.11
CA GLY A 404 44.49 4.73 -27.48
C GLY A 404 44.70 6.10 -26.81
N ASN A 405 43.75 6.60 -26.02
CA ASN A 405 43.85 7.88 -25.32
C ASN A 405 44.09 7.68 -23.82
N VAL A 406 44.80 8.61 -23.20
CA VAL A 406 45.03 8.66 -21.75
C VAL A 406 43.93 9.48 -21.10
N HIS A 407 43.24 8.88 -20.13
CA HIS A 407 42.18 9.52 -19.36
C HIS A 407 42.53 9.55 -17.88
N VAL A 408 42.21 10.66 -17.21
CA VAL A 408 42.24 10.74 -15.75
C VAL A 408 41.13 9.86 -15.19
N ALA A 409 41.43 9.11 -14.14
CA ALA A 409 40.48 8.23 -13.47
C ALA A 409 40.69 8.21 -11.94
N GLN A 410 39.65 7.85 -11.19
CA GLN A 410 39.79 7.40 -9.81
C GLN A 410 39.79 5.88 -9.76
N LYS A 411 40.90 5.29 -9.32
CA LYS A 411 40.97 3.87 -8.95
C LYS A 411 40.35 3.69 -7.58
N VAL A 412 39.35 2.83 -7.50
CA VAL A 412 38.56 2.54 -6.30
C VAL A 412 38.73 1.08 -5.96
N VAL A 413 39.19 0.79 -4.75
CA VAL A 413 39.32 -0.58 -4.23
C VAL A 413 38.26 -0.78 -3.16
N VAL A 414 37.50 -1.86 -3.25
CA VAL A 414 36.40 -2.19 -2.33
C VAL A 414 36.58 -3.58 -1.77
N ASN A 415 35.98 -3.82 -0.60
CA ASN A 415 35.87 -5.18 -0.07
C ASN A 415 34.63 -5.86 -0.66
N VAL A 416 34.84 -7.07 -1.20
CA VAL A 416 33.78 -7.91 -1.76
C VAL A 416 33.26 -8.83 -0.67
N SER A 417 32.11 -8.49 -0.10
CA SER A 417 31.53 -9.23 1.04
C SER A 417 30.26 -10.01 0.69
N SER A 418 29.73 -9.88 -0.52
CA SER A 418 28.48 -10.53 -0.93
C SER A 418 28.35 -10.63 -2.45
N GLN A 419 27.24 -11.21 -2.94
CA GLN A 419 26.95 -11.35 -4.36
C GLN A 419 26.72 -10.01 -5.08
N TYR A 420 26.21 -8.99 -4.40
CA TYR A 420 25.96 -7.67 -4.98
C TYR A 420 26.40 -6.58 -4.01
N ILE A 421 27.13 -5.60 -4.50
CA ILE A 421 27.60 -4.49 -3.67
C ILE A 421 27.05 -3.15 -4.15
N LEU A 422 26.96 -2.21 -3.21
CA LEU A 422 26.72 -0.80 -3.48
C LEU A 422 27.78 0.01 -2.73
N PHE A 423 28.44 0.93 -3.40
CA PHE A 423 29.37 1.86 -2.78
C PHE A 423 29.30 3.21 -3.48
N ASN A 424 29.80 4.24 -2.80
CA ASN A 424 29.88 5.56 -3.39
C ASN A 424 31.26 6.18 -3.34
N VAL A 425 31.47 7.09 -4.29
CA VAL A 425 32.71 7.82 -4.46
C VAL A 425 32.37 9.29 -4.71
N THR A 426 33.11 10.18 -4.05
CA THR A 426 33.09 11.60 -4.37
C THR A 426 33.86 11.81 -5.67
N THR A 427 33.17 12.30 -6.70
CA THR A 427 33.74 12.48 -8.03
C THR A 427 34.75 13.64 -8.05
N LEU A 428 35.73 13.57 -8.96
CA LEU A 428 36.65 14.68 -9.20
C LEU A 428 35.94 15.85 -9.90
N ASN A 429 35.05 15.52 -10.84
CA ASN A 429 34.22 16.46 -11.55
C ASN A 429 32.96 15.74 -12.08
N ASN A 430 31.78 16.13 -11.58
CA ASN A 430 30.50 15.49 -11.91
C ASN A 430 30.15 15.58 -13.41
N GLY A 431 30.65 16.58 -14.13
CA GLY A 431 30.32 16.83 -15.54
C GLY A 431 31.18 16.09 -16.56
N SER A 432 32.17 15.30 -16.13
CA SER A 432 33.16 14.70 -17.03
C SER A 432 33.22 13.18 -17.01
N ILE A 433 32.36 12.46 -16.28
CA ILE A 433 32.41 10.99 -16.25
C ILE A 433 32.03 10.42 -17.62
N ILE A 434 32.94 9.67 -18.25
CA ILE A 434 32.71 8.99 -19.53
C ILE A 434 32.38 7.50 -19.37
N GLY A 435 32.65 6.94 -18.19
CA GLY A 435 32.26 5.59 -17.82
C GLY A 435 32.87 5.11 -16.50
N VAL A 436 32.27 4.06 -15.96
CA VAL A 436 32.83 3.27 -14.85
C VAL A 436 33.24 1.91 -15.39
N TYR A 437 34.43 1.45 -15.02
CA TYR A 437 35.00 0.18 -15.46
C TYR A 437 35.35 -0.67 -14.25
N LYS A 438 35.08 -1.97 -14.32
CA LYS A 438 35.56 -2.96 -13.36
C LYS A 438 36.72 -3.75 -13.92
N VAL A 439 37.58 -4.26 -13.05
CA VAL A 439 38.66 -5.17 -13.43
C VAL A 439 38.14 -6.60 -13.38
N GLU A 440 38.11 -7.28 -14.52
CA GLU A 440 37.79 -8.71 -14.61
C GLU A 440 38.90 -9.40 -15.39
N ASN A 441 39.52 -10.42 -14.80
CA ASN A 441 40.64 -11.15 -15.41
C ASN A 441 41.74 -10.21 -15.96
N ASP A 442 42.14 -9.22 -15.16
CA ASP A 442 43.11 -8.17 -15.51
C ASP A 442 42.74 -7.26 -16.70
N THR A 443 41.48 -7.31 -17.16
CA THR A 443 40.95 -6.44 -18.22
C THR A 443 39.93 -5.44 -17.67
N LEU A 444 39.85 -4.27 -18.31
CA LEU A 444 38.84 -3.26 -17.98
C LEU A 444 37.53 -3.56 -18.73
N VAL A 445 36.51 -3.94 -17.97
CA VAL A 445 35.15 -4.17 -18.49
C VAL A 445 34.27 -3.00 -18.10
N LYS A 446 33.62 -2.37 -19.08
CA LYS A 446 32.74 -1.22 -18.83
C LYS A 446 31.47 -1.69 -18.11
N LEU A 447 31.14 -1.06 -16.98
CA LEU A 447 29.85 -1.26 -16.33
C LEU A 447 28.73 -0.67 -17.18
N ASN A 448 27.55 -1.29 -17.10
CA ASN A 448 26.36 -0.74 -17.73
C ASN A 448 26.08 0.67 -17.17
N SER A 449 25.63 1.60 -18.03
CA SER A 449 25.35 2.98 -17.61
C SER A 449 24.23 3.11 -16.59
N SER A 450 23.38 2.10 -16.43
CA SER A 450 22.32 2.06 -15.40
C SER A 450 22.85 1.60 -14.03
N ASN A 451 24.06 1.05 -13.99
CA ASN A 451 24.66 0.50 -12.77
C ASN A 451 25.49 1.54 -11.99
N TYR A 452 25.57 2.77 -12.48
CA TYR A 452 26.16 3.88 -11.74
C TYR A 452 25.36 5.17 -11.97
N PHE A 453 25.09 5.90 -10.90
CA PHE A 453 24.17 7.04 -10.93
C PHE A 453 24.52 8.03 -9.81
N ILE A 454 24.10 9.29 -9.97
CA ILE A 454 24.40 10.34 -9.00
C ILE A 454 23.23 10.49 -8.02
N ILE A 455 23.50 10.33 -6.73
CA ILE A 455 22.57 10.68 -5.63
C ILE A 455 23.28 11.63 -4.68
N ASN A 456 22.62 12.74 -4.33
CA ASN A 456 23.13 13.74 -3.39
C ASN A 456 24.58 14.19 -3.68
N GLY A 457 24.93 14.30 -4.97
CA GLY A 457 26.26 14.74 -5.42
C GLY A 457 27.38 13.69 -5.33
N LYS A 458 27.08 12.44 -4.96
CA LYS A 458 28.02 11.32 -5.00
C LYS A 458 27.64 10.34 -6.10
N LEU A 459 28.66 9.68 -6.67
CA LEU A 459 28.47 8.60 -7.63
C LEU A 459 28.27 7.29 -6.86
N GLU A 460 27.05 6.77 -6.92
CA GLU A 460 26.69 5.44 -6.45
C GLU A 460 27.01 4.42 -7.55
N ILE A 461 27.63 3.30 -7.19
CA ILE A 461 28.02 2.22 -8.11
C ILE A 461 27.49 0.90 -7.55
N PHE A 462 26.65 0.25 -8.34
CA PHE A 462 26.05 -1.06 -8.07
C PHE A 462 26.61 -2.11 -9.03
N ASP A 463 27.03 -3.27 -8.51
CA ASP A 463 27.69 -4.29 -9.34
C ASP A 463 27.62 -5.71 -8.77
N ASP A 464 27.78 -6.71 -9.65
CA ASP A 464 28.20 -8.06 -9.28
C ASP A 464 29.74 -8.07 -9.15
N PRO A 465 30.27 -8.18 -7.92
CA PRO A 465 31.44 -7.42 -7.52
C PRO A 465 32.76 -7.85 -8.16
N SER A 466 33.55 -6.85 -8.53
CA SER A 466 35.01 -6.91 -8.63
C SER A 466 35.64 -6.26 -7.39
N SER A 467 36.94 -6.50 -7.16
CA SER A 467 37.70 -5.83 -6.10
C SER A 467 38.15 -4.42 -6.48
N THR A 468 38.24 -4.11 -7.77
CA THR A 468 38.83 -2.88 -8.29
C THR A 468 37.99 -2.25 -9.41
N TYR A 469 37.75 -0.95 -9.28
CA TYR A 469 36.98 -0.14 -10.22
C TYR A 469 37.76 1.10 -10.64
N TYR A 470 37.41 1.64 -11.80
CA TYR A 470 37.91 2.92 -12.31
C TYR A 470 36.73 3.81 -12.72
N VAL A 471 36.60 4.97 -12.08
CA VAL A 471 35.71 6.05 -12.53
C VAL A 471 36.51 6.94 -13.46
N VAL A 472 36.15 6.97 -14.74
CA VAL A 472 36.97 7.59 -15.79
C VAL A 472 36.34 8.89 -16.26
N TYR A 473 37.17 9.92 -16.40
CA TYR A 473 36.77 11.26 -16.79
C TYR A 473 37.18 11.59 -18.24
N SER A 474 36.47 12.52 -18.87
CA SER A 474 36.84 13.08 -20.16
C SER A 474 38.23 13.70 -20.05
N ALA A 475 39.02 13.57 -21.11
CA ALA A 475 40.36 14.12 -21.14
C ALA A 475 40.27 15.64 -20.97
N GLN A 476 40.77 16.16 -19.86
CA GLN A 476 40.96 17.59 -19.72
C GLN A 476 42.14 17.97 -20.63
N PRO A 477 42.02 18.99 -21.51
CA PRO A 477 43.13 19.38 -22.35
C PRO A 477 44.29 19.78 -21.44
N THR A 478 45.39 19.04 -21.53
CA THR A 478 46.64 19.39 -20.87
C THR A 478 47.15 20.68 -21.49
N THR A 479 46.97 21.81 -20.81
CA THR A 479 47.81 22.98 -21.05
C THR A 479 49.22 22.59 -20.61
N SER A 480 50.01 22.10 -21.56
CA SER A 480 51.43 21.86 -21.40
C SER A 480 52.14 23.19 -21.16
N THR A 481 52.51 23.46 -19.91
CA THR A 481 53.61 24.39 -19.62
C THR A 481 54.90 23.73 -20.11
N THR A 482 55.31 24.09 -21.32
CA THR A 482 56.66 23.83 -21.84
C THR A 482 57.67 24.59 -21.00
N SER A 483 58.41 23.86 -20.15
CA SER A 483 59.71 24.31 -19.65
C SER A 483 60.72 24.21 -20.79
N SER A 484 60.93 25.31 -21.52
CA SER A 484 61.98 25.39 -22.54
C SER A 484 63.32 25.66 -21.87
N THR A 485 64.21 24.68 -21.89
CA THR A 485 65.66 24.85 -21.74
C THR A 485 66.18 25.70 -22.90
N THR A 486 66.76 26.86 -22.58
CA THR A 486 67.41 27.75 -23.54
C THR A 486 68.76 27.20 -23.98
N LEU A 487 68.88 26.82 -25.25
CA LEU A 487 70.14 26.76 -25.99
C LEU A 487 70.16 27.92 -26.97
N THR A 488 71.00 28.92 -26.69
CA THR A 488 71.27 30.06 -27.57
C THR A 488 72.22 29.64 -28.68
N SER A 489 71.76 29.72 -29.93
CA SER A 489 72.60 29.72 -31.12
C SER A 489 72.29 30.97 -31.93
N THR A 490 73.33 31.77 -32.16
CA THR A 490 73.37 32.99 -32.96
C THR A 490 73.11 32.75 -34.45
N SER A 491 72.24 33.57 -35.05
CA SER A 491 72.38 34.03 -36.44
C SER A 491 71.53 35.28 -36.72
N THR A 492 72.05 36.09 -37.62
CA THR A 492 71.81 37.52 -37.91
C THR A 492 70.74 37.79 -38.98
N SER A 493 70.08 38.96 -38.86
CA SER A 493 69.45 39.80 -39.92
C SER A 493 68.32 39.19 -40.76
N SER A 494 67.15 39.80 -40.97
CA SER A 494 66.92 41.15 -41.53
C SER A 494 65.47 41.61 -41.33
N ALA A 495 65.26 42.92 -41.43
CA ALA A 495 64.02 43.67 -41.25
C ALA A 495 62.82 43.24 -42.11
N SER A 496 61.60 43.43 -41.58
CA SER A 496 60.60 44.28 -42.23
C SER A 496 59.51 44.70 -41.24
N THR A 497 59.32 46.01 -41.22
CA THR A 497 58.27 46.80 -40.56
C THR A 497 56.91 46.61 -41.23
N THR A 498 55.81 46.54 -40.48
CA THR A 498 54.66 47.45 -40.67
C THR A 498 53.80 47.48 -39.40
N ALA A 499 53.45 48.70 -38.97
CA ALA A 499 52.61 49.01 -37.82
C ALA A 499 51.21 49.45 -38.30
N SER A 500 50.18 49.19 -37.47
CA SER A 500 49.02 50.07 -37.22
C SER A 500 48.08 49.36 -36.24
N VAL A 501 48.10 49.71 -34.95
CA VAL A 501 47.39 50.84 -34.29
C VAL A 501 45.96 50.47 -33.85
N SER A 502 45.82 50.57 -32.53
CA SER A 502 44.68 50.45 -31.64
C SER A 502 43.67 51.61 -31.74
N THR A 503 42.43 51.38 -31.30
CA THR A 503 41.52 52.36 -30.64
C THR A 503 40.31 51.59 -30.11
N THR A 504 40.12 51.38 -28.79
CA THR A 504 39.60 52.24 -27.69
C THR A 504 38.12 52.04 -27.37
N LEU A 505 37.88 51.90 -26.06
CA LEU A 505 36.63 51.90 -25.30
C LEU A 505 35.79 53.18 -25.47
N ILE A 506 34.49 53.11 -25.14
CA ILE A 506 33.78 54.03 -24.23
C ILE A 506 32.46 53.38 -23.73
N SER A 507 32.22 53.60 -22.43
CA SER A 507 31.08 53.30 -21.55
C SER A 507 29.86 54.22 -21.72
N THR A 508 28.68 53.78 -21.22
CA THR A 508 27.55 54.50 -20.54
C THR A 508 26.25 53.73 -20.83
N THR A 509 25.20 53.54 -20.00
CA THR A 509 24.73 54.02 -18.69
C THR A 509 23.50 53.16 -18.32
N SER A 510 23.22 52.99 -17.02
CA SER A 510 22.00 52.36 -16.48
C SER A 510 20.83 53.38 -16.41
N PRO A 511 19.57 52.92 -16.32
CA PRO A 511 18.84 53.18 -15.07
C PRO A 511 17.99 52.01 -14.54
N SER A 512 17.75 52.11 -13.24
CA SER A 512 17.12 51.18 -12.31
C SER A 512 15.59 51.23 -12.33
N ALA A 513 14.95 50.12 -11.96
CA ALA A 513 13.59 50.12 -11.40
C ALA A 513 13.52 49.15 -10.21
N THR A 514 13.08 49.71 -9.09
CA THR A 514 13.04 49.14 -7.74
C THR A 514 11.65 48.58 -7.46
N SER A 515 11.54 47.40 -6.85
CA SER A 515 10.33 46.94 -6.17
C SER A 515 10.69 46.27 -4.86
N ASN A 516 10.24 46.91 -3.77
CA ASN A 516 10.45 46.54 -2.37
C ASN A 516 9.77 45.22 -2.01
N ILE A 517 10.50 44.33 -1.33
CA ILE A 517 9.93 43.23 -0.55
C ILE A 517 10.17 43.55 0.92
N THR A 518 9.07 43.77 1.65
CA THR A 518 9.05 43.96 3.10
C THR A 518 9.19 42.58 3.76
N ALA A 519 10.37 42.28 4.30
CA ALA A 519 10.59 41.11 5.15
C ALA A 519 10.24 41.45 6.59
N THR A 520 9.08 40.97 7.07
CA THR A 520 8.70 41.03 8.49
C THR A 520 9.48 39.95 9.24
N SER A 521 10.47 40.37 10.04
CA SER A 521 11.18 39.49 10.96
C SER A 521 10.24 39.06 12.11
N SER A 522 9.67 37.86 12.03
CA SER A 522 8.95 37.25 13.16
C SER A 522 9.96 36.74 14.20
N SER A 523 9.96 37.38 15.36
CA SER A 523 10.83 37.11 16.50
C SER A 523 10.63 35.70 17.08
N ASN A 524 11.73 35.00 17.36
CA ASN A 524 11.81 33.66 18.00
C ASN A 524 11.21 33.58 19.43
N THR A 525 10.55 34.62 19.93
CA THR A 525 10.07 34.75 21.30
C THR A 525 8.95 33.77 21.65
N MET A 526 8.10 33.38 20.69
CA MET A 526 6.98 32.42 20.95
C MET A 526 7.46 30.99 21.16
N THR A 527 8.55 30.57 20.52
CA THR A 527 9.10 29.22 20.68
C THR A 527 9.74 29.05 22.07
N TYR A 528 10.41 30.10 22.58
CA TYR A 528 10.97 30.07 23.94
C TYR A 528 9.88 30.12 25.03
N ILE A 529 8.77 30.83 24.79
CA ILE A 529 7.61 30.82 25.71
C ILE A 529 6.96 29.43 25.75
N ALA A 530 6.77 28.77 24.61
CA ALA A 530 6.20 27.43 24.53
C ALA A 530 7.08 26.37 25.24
N ILE A 531 8.40 26.42 25.04
CA ILE A 531 9.36 25.55 25.73
C ILE A 531 9.34 25.82 27.25
N GLY A 532 9.27 27.08 27.67
CA GLY A 532 9.18 27.46 29.08
C GLY A 532 7.94 26.92 29.79
N ILE A 533 6.78 26.94 29.13
CA ILE A 533 5.53 26.39 29.66
C ILE A 533 5.60 24.87 29.83
N ILE A 534 6.18 24.15 28.86
CA ILE A 534 6.33 22.69 28.92
C ILE A 534 7.23 22.29 30.09
N VAL A 535 8.36 22.98 30.29
CA VAL A 535 9.28 22.71 31.40
C VAL A 535 8.61 22.97 32.75
N LEU A 536 7.82 24.04 32.88
CA LEU A 536 7.06 24.34 34.10
C LEU A 536 6.05 23.24 34.44
N ILE A 537 5.30 22.74 33.44
CA ILE A 537 4.34 21.65 33.63
C ILE A 537 5.04 20.37 34.09
N VAL A 538 6.19 20.03 33.51
CA VAL A 538 6.96 18.84 33.92
C VAL A 538 7.45 18.97 35.37
N ILE A 539 7.92 20.14 35.78
CA ILE A 539 8.35 20.39 37.18
C ILE A 539 7.17 20.25 38.14
N ILE A 540 5.99 20.79 37.79
CA ILE A 540 4.78 20.66 38.61
C ILE A 540 4.35 19.20 38.74
N VAL A 541 4.38 18.43 37.64
CA VAL A 541 4.05 16.99 37.66
C VAL A 541 5.02 16.21 38.54
N ILE A 542 6.33 16.48 38.43
CA ILE A 542 7.36 15.84 39.27
C ILE A 542 7.15 16.21 40.75
N ALA A 543 6.84 17.47 41.06
CA ALA A 543 6.57 17.93 42.42
C ALA A 543 5.32 17.25 43.01
N VAL A 544 4.23 17.14 42.24
CA VAL A 544 3.00 16.44 42.66
C VAL A 544 3.24 14.95 42.90
N VAL A 545 4.06 14.30 42.05
CA VAL A 545 4.42 12.88 42.22
C VAL A 545 5.31 12.67 43.45
N LEU A 546 6.20 13.60 43.77
CA LEU A 546 7.07 13.52 44.95
C LEU A 546 6.30 13.81 46.26
N VAL A 547 5.34 14.74 46.25
CA VAL A 547 4.50 15.03 47.43
C VAL A 547 3.50 13.90 47.71
N ARG A 548 3.05 13.15 46.69
CA ARG A 548 2.21 11.95 46.86
C ARG A 548 2.97 10.69 47.32
N ARG A 549 4.30 10.74 47.38
CA ARG A 549 5.16 9.62 47.83
C ARG A 549 5.74 9.81 49.24
N ARG A 550 5.29 10.82 49.98
CA ARG A 550 5.35 10.87 51.44
C ARG A 550 3.94 10.72 51.99
#